data_AF-I3PC73-F1
#
_entry.id   AF-I3PC73-F1
#
_cell.length_a   1.000
_cell.length_b   1.000
_cell.length_c   1.000
_cell.angle_alpha   90.00
_cell.angle_beta   90.00
_cell.angle_gamma   90.00
#
_symmetry.space_group_name_H-M   'P 1'
#
loop_
_entity.id
_entity.type
_entity.pdbx_description
1 polymer ?
#
loop_
_entity_poly.entity_id
_entity_poly.type
_entity_poly.pdbx_seq_one_letter_code
_entity_poly.pdbx_strand_id
1 'polypeptide(L)'
;GQTREHALLAFTLGVKQLIVGVNKMDSTEPPYSETRFEEIKKEVSSYIKKIGYNPAAVAFVPISGWHGDNMLEPSTKMPWFKGWSVERKEGKDDGKCLIEALDAILPPS
;
A
#
# COMPACT_ATOMS: atom_id res chain seq x y z
N GLY A 1 7.26 10.05 -14.74
CA GLY A 1 5.94 9.39 -14.62
C GLY A 1 5.38 9.75 -13.27
N GLN A 2 4.12 10.18 -13.19
CA GLN A 2 3.64 10.97 -12.04
C GLN A 2 3.77 10.27 -10.67
N THR A 3 3.49 8.97 -10.57
CA THR A 3 3.68 8.21 -9.31
C THR A 3 5.11 8.32 -8.77
N ARG A 4 6.08 8.34 -9.68
CA ARG A 4 7.50 8.40 -9.36
C ARG A 4 7.89 9.79 -8.85
N GLU A 5 7.45 10.82 -9.55
CA GLU A 5 7.66 12.22 -9.17
C GLU A 5 7.00 12.56 -7.83
N HIS A 6 5.75 12.15 -7.60
CA HIS A 6 5.08 12.41 -6.32
C HIS A 6 5.76 11.73 -5.14
N ALA A 7 6.20 10.47 -5.29
CA ALA A 7 6.90 9.77 -4.21
C ALA A 7 8.25 10.42 -3.90
N LEU A 8 8.98 10.87 -4.93
CA LEU A 8 10.22 11.62 -4.77
C LEU A 8 9.98 12.96 -4.07
N LEU A 9 8.99 13.74 -4.54
CA LEU A 9 8.65 15.04 -3.94
C LEU A 9 8.26 14.89 -2.47
N ALA A 10 7.38 13.93 -2.14
CA ALA A 10 7.01 13.64 -0.76
C ALA A 10 8.23 13.35 0.13
N PHE A 11 9.17 12.54 -0.38
CA PHE A 11 10.40 12.23 0.35
C PHE A 11 11.29 13.46 0.55
N THR A 12 11.46 14.29 -0.49
CA THR A 12 12.26 15.53 -0.41
C THR A 12 11.68 16.56 0.56
N LEU A 13 10.36 16.54 0.76
CA LEU A 13 9.65 17.40 1.72
C LEU A 13 9.64 16.84 3.15
N GLY A 14 10.31 15.70 3.40
CA GLY A 14 10.43 15.10 4.72
C GLY A 14 9.29 14.17 5.13
N VAL A 15 8.38 13.82 4.21
CA VAL A 15 7.33 12.82 4.46
C VAL A 15 7.97 11.44 4.45
N LYS A 16 8.19 10.85 5.63
CA LYS A 16 8.86 9.55 5.80
C LYS A 16 7.91 8.36 5.87
N GLN A 17 6.62 8.61 6.09
CA GLN A 17 5.59 7.58 6.18
C GLN A 17 4.79 7.54 4.89
N LEU A 18 4.65 6.34 4.29
CA LEU A 18 4.00 6.14 3.01
C LEU A 18 3.09 4.91 3.08
N ILE A 19 1.90 5.02 2.49
CA ILE A 19 0.95 3.92 2.26
C ILE A 19 0.69 3.85 0.77
N VAL A 20 0.66 2.65 0.21
CA VAL A 20 0.38 2.41 -1.21
C VAL A 20 -0.95 1.68 -1.35
N GLY A 21 -1.98 2.41 -1.77
CA GLY A 21 -3.24 1.82 -2.22
C GLY A 21 -3.15 1.38 -3.67
N VAL A 22 -3.17 0.07 -3.94
CA VAL A 22 -3.25 -0.48 -5.29
C VAL A 22 -4.72 -0.49 -5.70
N ASN A 23 -5.14 0.59 -6.37
CA ASN A 23 -6.54 0.83 -6.69
C ASN A 23 -6.99 0.16 -8.01
N LYS A 24 -8.31 0.07 -8.20
CA LYS A 24 -9.00 -0.53 -9.37
C LYS A 24 -8.74 -2.04 -9.51
N MET A 25 -8.64 -2.75 -8.40
CA MET A 25 -8.46 -4.21 -8.41
C MET A 25 -9.61 -4.94 -9.11
N ASP A 26 -10.81 -4.37 -9.14
CA ASP A 26 -11.95 -4.85 -9.92
C ASP A 26 -11.71 -4.90 -11.43
N SER A 27 -10.81 -4.04 -11.94
CA SER A 27 -10.53 -3.86 -13.36
C SER A 27 -9.29 -4.64 -13.83
N THR A 28 -8.68 -5.47 -12.98
CA THR A 28 -7.60 -6.35 -13.43
C THR A 28 -8.15 -7.48 -14.30
N GLU A 29 -7.29 -8.14 -15.06
CA GLU A 29 -7.65 -9.33 -15.83
C GLU A 29 -6.87 -10.55 -15.32
N PRO A 30 -7.54 -11.54 -14.69
CA PRO A 30 -8.94 -11.53 -14.24
C PRO A 30 -9.19 -10.51 -13.10
N PRO A 31 -10.45 -10.12 -12.83
CA PRO A 31 -10.77 -9.21 -11.73
C PRO A 31 -10.21 -9.70 -10.39
N TYR A 32 -9.67 -8.78 -9.59
CA TYR A 32 -9.04 -9.03 -8.29
C TYR A 32 -7.85 -10.00 -8.36
N SER A 33 -7.00 -9.87 -9.39
CA SER A 33 -5.85 -10.75 -9.63
C SER A 33 -4.71 -10.55 -8.62
N GLU A 34 -4.41 -11.60 -7.86
CA GLU A 34 -3.25 -11.66 -6.95
C GLU A 34 -1.93 -11.44 -7.69
N THR A 35 -1.75 -12.11 -8.84
CA THR A 35 -0.54 -12.00 -9.67
C THR A 35 -0.29 -10.56 -10.08
N ARG A 36 -1.35 -9.84 -10.48
CA ARG A 36 -1.22 -8.43 -10.88
C ARG A 36 -0.87 -7.54 -9.70
N PHE A 37 -1.46 -7.78 -8.53
CA PHE A 37 -1.11 -7.07 -7.32
C PHE A 37 0.37 -7.28 -6.92
N GLU A 38 0.84 -8.53 -6.90
CA GLU A 38 2.23 -8.84 -6.52
C GLU A 38 3.25 -8.28 -7.53
N GLU A 39 2.92 -8.24 -8.82
CA GLU A 39 3.75 -7.56 -9.84
C GLU A 39 3.88 -6.06 -9.52
N ILE A 40 2.75 -5.37 -9.31
CA ILE A 40 2.72 -3.94 -8.97
C ILE A 40 3.48 -3.67 -7.67
N LYS A 41 3.21 -4.47 -6.63
CA LYS A 41 3.88 -4.36 -5.33
C LYS A 41 5.38 -4.49 -5.48
N LYS A 42 5.87 -5.45 -6.28
CA LYS A 42 7.31 -5.64 -6.53
C LYS A 42 7.93 -4.45 -7.27
N GLU A 43 7.29 -3.96 -8.34
CA GLU A 43 7.81 -2.82 -9.10
C GLU A 43 7.87 -1.55 -8.24
N VAL A 44 6.76 -1.24 -7.54
CA VAL A 44 6.66 -0.06 -6.68
C VAL A 44 7.62 -0.18 -5.50
N SER A 45 7.77 -1.35 -4.87
CA SER A 45 8.74 -1.59 -3.79
C SER A 45 10.17 -1.33 -4.23
N SER A 46 10.56 -1.80 -5.42
CA SER A 46 11.89 -1.52 -5.99
C SER A 46 12.10 -0.02 -6.22
N TYR A 47 11.05 0.66 -6.67
CA TYR A 47 11.09 2.07 -6.97
C TYR A 47 11.20 2.96 -5.72
N ILE A 48 10.33 2.76 -4.72
CA ILE A 48 10.37 3.55 -3.48
C ILE A 48 11.67 3.31 -2.68
N LYS A 49 12.25 2.10 -2.79
CA LYS A 49 13.57 1.79 -2.22
C LYS A 49 14.68 2.65 -2.82
N LYS A 50 14.61 2.94 -4.14
CA LYS A 50 15.57 3.81 -4.82
C LYS A 50 15.42 5.28 -4.41
N ILE A 51 14.21 5.71 -4.05
CA ILE A 51 13.99 7.06 -3.52
C ILE A 51 14.58 7.21 -2.11
N GLY A 52 14.46 6.17 -1.28
CA GLY A 52 14.97 6.17 0.08
C GLY A 52 13.98 5.67 1.14
N TYR A 53 12.75 5.32 0.76
CA TYR A 53 11.81 4.65 1.66
C TYR A 53 12.26 3.21 1.94
N ASN A 54 11.97 2.71 3.15
CA ASN A 54 12.09 1.29 3.45
C ASN A 54 10.80 0.57 3.01
N PRO A 55 10.82 -0.33 2.01
CA PRO A 55 9.62 -1.03 1.57
C PRO A 55 8.95 -1.86 2.67
N ALA A 56 9.71 -2.36 3.65
CA ALA A 56 9.15 -3.09 4.77
C ALA A 56 8.31 -2.20 5.70
N ALA A 57 8.50 -0.89 5.68
CA ALA A 57 7.74 0.07 6.49
C ALA A 57 6.48 0.59 5.79
N VAL A 58 6.22 0.17 4.55
CA VAL A 58 5.15 0.69 3.68
C VAL A 58 4.06 -0.36 3.51
N ALA A 59 2.84 -0.01 3.90
CA ALA A 59 1.68 -0.87 3.71
C ALA A 59 1.24 -0.85 2.24
N PHE A 60 1.04 -2.02 1.65
CA PHE A 60 0.45 -2.19 0.32
C PHE A 60 -0.95 -2.78 0.47
N VAL A 61 -1.96 -1.99 0.11
CA VAL A 61 -3.37 -2.37 0.29
C VAL A 61 -4.03 -2.48 -1.09
N PRO A 62 -4.47 -3.67 -1.54
CA PRO A 62 -5.27 -3.80 -2.74
C PRO A 62 -6.68 -3.30 -2.45
N ILE A 63 -7.16 -2.31 -3.21
CA ILE A 63 -8.46 -1.66 -3.00
C ILE A 63 -9.25 -1.54 -4.31
N SER A 64 -10.57 -1.39 -4.17
CA SER A 64 -11.41 -0.77 -5.21
C SER A 64 -12.12 0.42 -4.60
N GLY A 65 -11.68 1.64 -4.93
CA GLY A 65 -12.33 2.86 -4.46
C GLY A 65 -13.77 3.00 -4.98
N TRP A 66 -14.10 2.37 -6.11
CA TRP A 66 -15.45 2.40 -6.69
C TRP A 66 -16.42 1.46 -5.97
N HIS A 67 -15.96 0.26 -5.65
CA HIS A 67 -16.79 -0.76 -4.99
C HIS A 67 -16.64 -0.80 -3.46
N GLY A 68 -15.71 -0.04 -2.89
CA GLY A 68 -15.44 0.02 -1.46
C GLY A 68 -14.58 -1.13 -0.92
N ASP A 69 -14.08 -2.02 -1.78
CA ASP A 69 -13.32 -3.21 -1.37
C ASP A 69 -12.03 -2.82 -0.63
N ASN A 70 -11.82 -3.39 0.58
CA ASN A 70 -10.68 -3.14 1.49
C ASN A 70 -10.51 -1.67 1.90
N MET A 71 -11.53 -0.82 1.75
CA MET A 71 -11.45 0.58 2.20
C MET A 71 -11.65 0.67 3.72
N LEU A 72 -12.84 0.27 4.19
CA LEU A 72 -13.24 0.25 5.59
C LEU A 72 -13.36 -1.18 6.14
N GLU A 73 -13.82 -2.09 5.29
CA GLU A 73 -14.06 -3.48 5.64
C GLU A 73 -13.31 -4.41 4.67
N PRO A 74 -12.90 -5.61 5.13
CA PRO A 74 -12.23 -6.58 4.27
C PRO A 74 -13.13 -7.05 3.13
N SER A 75 -12.60 -7.10 1.92
CA SER A 75 -13.31 -7.63 0.76
C SER A 75 -13.32 -9.16 0.75
N THR A 76 -14.48 -9.73 0.46
CA THR A 76 -14.63 -11.18 0.21
C THR A 76 -14.13 -11.59 -1.19
N LYS A 77 -13.89 -10.64 -2.09
CA LYS A 77 -13.45 -10.89 -3.48
C LYS A 77 -11.94 -11.11 -3.61
N MET A 78 -11.18 -10.82 -2.55
CA MET A 78 -9.73 -11.00 -2.48
C MET A 78 -9.35 -11.97 -1.35
N PRO A 79 -9.81 -13.24 -1.36
CA PRO A 79 -9.52 -14.19 -0.28
C PRO A 79 -8.04 -14.56 -0.16
N TRP A 80 -7.26 -14.31 -1.23
CA TRP A 80 -5.82 -14.45 -1.27
C TRP A 80 -5.10 -13.38 -0.42
N PHE A 81 -5.67 -12.19 -0.30
CA PHE A 81 -5.08 -11.11 0.48
C PHE A 81 -5.25 -11.37 1.98
N LYS A 82 -4.17 -11.73 2.66
CA LYS A 82 -4.17 -12.02 4.10
C LYS A 82 -4.04 -10.77 4.97
N GLY A 83 -3.66 -9.66 4.38
CA GLY A 83 -3.37 -8.40 5.05
C GLY A 83 -2.03 -7.82 4.61
N TRP A 84 -1.82 -6.56 4.95
CA TRP A 84 -0.53 -5.91 4.89
C TRP A 84 0.16 -6.07 6.25
N SER A 85 1.49 -6.00 6.26
CA SER A 85 2.29 -5.93 7.48
C SER A 85 3.42 -4.94 7.23
N VAL A 86 3.70 -4.10 8.22
CA VAL A 86 4.79 -3.13 8.19
C VAL A 86 5.72 -3.35 9.36
N GLU A 87 7.01 -3.16 9.12
CA GLU A 87 8.08 -3.25 10.11
C GLU A 87 8.84 -1.92 10.14
N ARG A 88 8.75 -1.25 11.27
CA ARG A 88 9.36 0.05 11.56
C ARG A 88 10.27 -0.08 12.78
N LYS A 89 11.00 0.99 13.13
CA LYS A 89 11.86 0.96 14.33
C LYS A 89 11.04 0.93 15.61
N GLU A 90 9.85 1.51 15.53
CA GLU A 90 8.91 1.74 16.62
C GLU A 90 8.03 0.50 16.89
N GLY A 91 7.93 -0.42 15.94
CA GLY A 91 7.12 -1.63 16.08
C GLY A 91 6.75 -2.29 14.75
N LYS A 92 5.94 -3.34 14.86
CA LYS A 92 5.28 -3.98 13.73
C LYS A 92 3.78 -3.73 13.83
N ASP A 93 3.17 -3.40 12.71
CA ASP A 93 1.72 -3.27 12.58
C ASP A 93 1.25 -4.14 11.41
N ASP A 94 0.02 -4.64 11.51
CA ASP A 94 -0.64 -5.40 10.46
C ASP A 94 -2.13 -5.06 10.39
N GLY A 95 -2.74 -5.32 9.25
CA GLY A 95 -4.14 -5.03 9.01
C GLY A 95 -4.57 -5.50 7.63
N LYS A 96 -5.84 -5.27 7.27
CA LYS A 96 -6.42 -5.70 5.99
C LYS A 96 -6.98 -4.55 5.17
N CYS A 97 -7.45 -3.50 5.83
CA CYS A 97 -8.15 -2.39 5.20
C CYS A 97 -7.25 -1.17 5.10
N LEU A 98 -7.65 -0.23 4.25
CA LEU A 98 -6.98 1.05 4.11
C LEU A 98 -7.12 1.90 5.37
N ILE A 99 -8.27 1.86 6.05
CA ILE A 99 -8.47 2.58 7.31
C ILE A 99 -7.49 2.12 8.39
N GLU A 100 -7.28 0.81 8.52
CA GLU A 100 -6.32 0.25 9.48
C GLU A 100 -4.88 0.71 9.16
N ALA A 101 -4.54 0.85 7.86
CA ALA A 101 -3.23 1.36 7.46
C ALA A 101 -3.04 2.84 7.82
N LEU A 102 -4.12 3.64 7.73
CA LEU A 102 -4.13 5.04 8.13
C LEU A 102 -4.02 5.20 9.65
N ASP A 103 -4.75 4.37 10.40
CA ASP A 103 -4.70 4.37 11.87
C ASP A 103 -3.32 3.92 12.40
N ALA A 104 -2.62 3.09 11.64
CA ALA A 104 -1.24 2.69 11.94
C ALA A 104 -0.19 3.77 11.60
N ILE A 105 -0.56 4.99 11.17
CA ILE A 105 0.41 6.08 10.98
C ILE A 105 0.91 6.58 12.34
N LEU A 106 2.23 6.68 12.49
CA LEU A 106 2.84 7.20 13.69
C LEU A 106 2.62 8.72 13.78
N PRO A 107 2.35 9.26 14.98
CA PRO A 107 2.36 10.71 15.20
C PRO A 107 3.69 11.35 14.75
N PRO A 108 3.67 12.61 14.27
CA PRO A 108 4.90 13.31 13.91
C PRO A 108 5.81 13.47 15.14
N SER A 109 7.11 13.24 14.93
CA SER A 109 8.19 13.45 15.90
C SER A 109 8.92 14.76 15.68
#